data_AF-A0A9E3L3G8-F1
#
_entry.id   AF-A0A9E3L3G8-F1
#
_cell.length_a   1.000
_cell.length_b   1.000
_cell.length_c   1.000
_cell.angle_alpha   90.00
_cell.angle_beta   90.00
_cell.angle_gamma   90.00
#
_symmetry.space_group_name_H-M   'P 1'
#
loop_
_entity.id
_entity.type
_entity.pdbx_description
1 polymer ?
#
loop_
_entity_poly.entity_id
_entity_poly.type
_entity_poly.pdbx_seq_one_letter_code
_entity_poly.pdbx_strand_id
1 'polypeptide(L)'
;MLRPKSNWLAAAELGLVSSTFSTIVSQLAAARLGRDALVDWMTVAAIPVRDWAISAEPSWSAIAVGIAFHQWADFSWAMVFFGLFGRWTADLRPWTIFLLAMPWAVLSSASEWFVLVPLFPFWQPLFTLQQPYWIGLLVHMSSAAMYPLFAWIRWPLGTAPQSADVRFAKIWGAGGLVVIAVVGGVALSSSLGHGLPWLGEDREADQTYMRHMTTHHAQGIELAGIAIVRAQDSHLRALAALMVASQHGENRIFDGWWQGWFGTAMPDCTAEERADMPGFLTPGQMQQARSSPSDQFDAVFVQLMTAHHAGAVNMADQAWHGRGDPRLKLMAHAIRHEQQGEIALMHGASGLAAVAQAVRNMMADNVN
;
A
#
# COMPACT_ATOMS: atom_id res chain seq x y z
N MET A 1 29.46 -34.04 17.05
CA MET A 1 28.27 -33.23 17.40
C MET A 1 27.92 -32.38 16.19
N LEU A 2 26.72 -32.53 15.64
CA LEU A 2 26.23 -31.64 14.59
C LEU A 2 26.01 -30.26 15.21
N ARG A 3 26.62 -29.22 14.63
CA ARG A 3 26.53 -27.86 15.14
C ARG A 3 25.53 -27.06 14.30
N PRO A 4 24.73 -26.18 14.91
CA PRO A 4 23.92 -25.23 14.15
C PRO A 4 24.84 -24.32 13.31
N LYS A 5 24.26 -23.71 12.27
CA LYS A 5 24.86 -22.62 11.50
C LYS A 5 25.17 -21.45 12.44
N SER A 6 26.01 -20.53 11.99
CA SER A 6 26.13 -19.24 12.67
C SER A 6 24.78 -18.52 12.64
N ASN A 7 24.49 -17.74 13.69
CA ASN A 7 23.26 -16.97 13.77
C ASN A 7 23.08 -16.04 12.56
N TRP A 8 24.17 -15.43 12.08
CA TRP A 8 24.15 -14.59 10.88
C TRP A 8 23.73 -15.34 9.62
N LEU A 9 24.26 -16.55 9.39
CA LEU A 9 23.88 -17.35 8.22
C LEU A 9 22.42 -17.81 8.31
N ALA A 10 22.00 -18.28 9.49
CA ALA A 10 20.60 -18.67 9.73
C ALA A 10 19.63 -17.48 9.60
N ALA A 11 20.03 -16.30 10.07
CA ALA A 11 19.26 -15.07 9.95
C ALA A 11 19.12 -14.63 8.50
N ALA A 12 20.18 -14.77 7.69
CA ALA A 12 20.13 -14.44 6.28
C ALA A 12 19.17 -15.36 5.52
N GLU A 13 19.26 -16.67 5.74
CA GLU A 13 18.33 -17.63 5.12
C GLU A 13 16.89 -17.38 5.56
N LEU A 14 16.66 -17.12 6.85
CA LEU A 14 15.35 -16.78 7.35
C LEU A 14 14.83 -15.48 6.75
N GLY A 15 15.68 -14.43 6.66
CA GLY A 15 15.31 -13.14 6.10
C GLY A 15 14.87 -13.25 4.65
N LEU A 16 15.52 -14.12 3.85
CA LEU A 16 15.07 -14.42 2.49
C LEU A 16 13.71 -15.12 2.46
N VAL A 17 13.49 -16.07 3.37
CA VAL A 17 12.20 -16.79 3.47
C VAL A 17 11.08 -15.85 3.91
N SER A 18 11.29 -15.08 4.98
CA SER A 18 10.28 -14.19 5.54
C SER A 18 9.92 -13.05 4.60
N SER A 19 10.92 -12.44 3.95
CA SER A 19 10.69 -11.35 2.98
C SER A 19 10.04 -11.82 1.68
N THR A 20 10.31 -13.06 1.26
CA THR A 20 9.61 -13.68 0.14
C THR A 20 8.15 -13.99 0.52
N PHE A 21 7.93 -14.51 1.72
CA PHE A 21 6.59 -14.79 2.23
C PHE A 21 5.74 -13.51 2.30
N SER A 22 6.25 -12.43 2.90
CA SER A 22 5.54 -11.15 2.99
C SER A 22 5.28 -10.54 1.62
N THR A 23 6.24 -10.60 0.68
CA THR A 23 6.06 -10.15 -0.71
C THR A 23 4.90 -10.89 -1.39
N ILE A 24 4.88 -12.23 -1.31
CA ILE A 24 3.84 -13.06 -1.93
C ILE A 24 2.47 -12.76 -1.34
N VAL A 25 2.37 -12.72 0.00
CA VAL A 25 1.11 -12.45 0.69
C VAL A 25 0.58 -11.06 0.32
N SER A 26 1.44 -10.04 0.34
CA SER A 26 1.07 -8.66 0.01
C SER A 26 0.57 -8.55 -1.44
N GLN A 27 1.30 -9.15 -2.39
CA GLN A 27 0.93 -9.17 -3.80
C GLN A 27 -0.42 -9.85 -4.05
N LEU A 28 -0.71 -10.96 -3.37
CA LEU A 28 -1.94 -11.74 -3.57
C LEU A 28 -3.14 -11.13 -2.82
N ALA A 29 -2.89 -10.41 -1.73
CA ALA A 29 -3.93 -9.81 -0.90
C ALA A 29 -4.33 -8.39 -1.34
N ALA A 30 -3.45 -7.64 -2.02
CA ALA A 30 -3.62 -6.20 -2.32
C ALA A 30 -5.02 -5.83 -2.84
N ALA A 31 -5.48 -6.47 -3.92
CA ALA A 31 -6.79 -6.15 -4.50
C ALA A 31 -7.99 -6.48 -3.60
N ARG A 32 -7.83 -7.31 -2.56
CA ARG A 32 -8.88 -7.60 -1.55
C ARG A 32 -8.93 -6.52 -0.48
N LEU A 33 -7.86 -5.77 -0.34
CA LEU A 33 -7.70 -4.66 0.58
C LEU A 33 -7.87 -3.31 -0.14
N GLY A 34 -8.36 -3.29 -1.38
CA GLY A 34 -8.57 -2.07 -2.13
C GLY A 34 -7.28 -1.43 -2.68
N ARG A 35 -6.22 -2.21 -2.87
CA ARG A 35 -4.92 -1.72 -3.31
C ARG A 35 -4.48 -2.33 -4.65
N ASP A 36 -3.89 -1.51 -5.50
CA ASP A 36 -3.22 -1.97 -6.72
C ASP A 36 -1.75 -2.28 -6.41
N ALA A 37 -1.42 -3.57 -6.43
CA ALA A 37 -0.09 -4.03 -6.07
C ALA A 37 1.02 -3.45 -6.96
N LEU A 38 0.74 -3.17 -8.25
CA LEU A 38 1.76 -2.64 -9.15
C LEU A 38 2.11 -1.18 -8.79
N VAL A 39 1.09 -0.39 -8.46
CA VAL A 39 1.26 0.98 -7.97
C VAL A 39 1.96 0.98 -6.60
N ASP A 40 1.61 0.06 -5.72
CA ASP A 40 2.28 -0.07 -4.41
C ASP A 40 3.77 -0.36 -4.58
N TRP A 41 4.15 -1.32 -5.43
CA TRP A 41 5.57 -1.62 -5.68
C TRP A 41 6.31 -0.45 -6.33
N MET A 42 5.69 0.28 -7.25
CA MET A 42 6.25 1.50 -7.82
C MET A 42 6.48 2.57 -6.74
N THR A 43 5.53 2.72 -5.80
CA THR A 43 5.64 3.65 -4.67
C THR A 43 6.78 3.26 -3.73
N VAL A 44 6.96 1.97 -3.44
CA VAL A 44 8.10 1.46 -2.68
C VAL A 44 9.41 1.72 -3.42
N ALA A 45 9.45 1.56 -4.74
CA ALA A 45 10.63 1.84 -5.55
C ALA A 45 11.05 3.32 -5.50
N ALA A 46 10.10 4.24 -5.32
CA ALA A 46 10.41 5.65 -5.14
C ALA A 46 11.20 5.96 -3.86
N ILE A 47 11.30 5.03 -2.90
CA ILE A 47 12.12 5.21 -1.69
C ILE A 47 13.63 5.31 -2.06
N PRO A 48 14.26 4.31 -2.69
CA PRO A 48 15.67 4.38 -3.05
C PRO A 48 15.96 5.20 -4.31
N VAL A 49 15.04 5.25 -5.28
CA VAL A 49 15.31 5.87 -6.60
C VAL A 49 14.47 7.11 -6.92
N ARG A 50 13.68 7.59 -5.94
CA ARG A 50 12.88 8.83 -6.03
C ARG A 50 11.94 8.83 -7.24
N ASP A 51 11.72 10.01 -7.81
CA ASP A 51 10.76 10.28 -8.88
C ASP A 51 11.04 9.49 -10.17
N TRP A 52 12.23 8.89 -10.33
CA TRP A 52 12.57 8.08 -11.50
C TRP A 52 11.79 6.77 -11.58
N ALA A 53 11.28 6.26 -10.45
CA ALA A 53 10.42 5.09 -10.45
C ALA A 53 9.00 5.40 -10.93
N ILE A 54 8.58 6.66 -10.88
CA ILE A 54 7.17 7.04 -10.98
C ILE A 54 6.76 7.19 -12.45
N SER A 55 5.67 6.52 -12.83
CA SER A 55 5.06 6.59 -14.15
C SER A 55 3.56 6.35 -14.08
N ALA A 56 2.81 6.87 -15.06
CA ALA A 56 1.35 6.68 -15.16
C ALA A 56 0.94 5.20 -15.32
N GLU A 57 1.83 4.39 -15.90
CA GLU A 57 1.73 2.95 -15.93
C GLU A 57 2.99 2.38 -15.24
N PRO A 58 2.86 1.63 -14.13
CA PRO A 58 3.99 1.07 -13.43
C PRO A 58 4.87 0.21 -14.34
N SER A 59 6.14 0.61 -14.51
CA SER A 59 7.10 -0.16 -15.31
C SER A 59 7.57 -1.41 -14.57
N TRP A 60 7.88 -2.48 -15.31
CA TRP A 60 8.47 -3.70 -14.72
C TRP A 60 9.78 -3.44 -13.96
N SER A 61 10.58 -2.46 -14.41
CA SER A 61 11.78 -2.04 -13.68
C SER A 61 11.44 -1.42 -12.34
N ALA A 62 10.45 -0.52 -12.27
CA ALA A 62 10.01 0.07 -11.01
C ALA A 62 9.44 -1.00 -10.07
N ILE A 63 8.60 -1.91 -10.59
CA ILE A 63 8.05 -3.03 -9.82
C ILE A 63 9.17 -3.90 -9.23
N ALA A 64 10.15 -4.28 -10.06
CA ALA A 64 11.28 -5.11 -9.62
C ALA A 64 12.14 -4.40 -8.56
N VAL A 65 12.41 -3.10 -8.71
CA VAL A 65 13.13 -2.30 -7.71
C VAL A 65 12.34 -2.23 -6.40
N GLY A 66 11.03 -2.02 -6.47
CA GLY A 66 10.15 -1.97 -5.30
C GLY A 66 10.16 -3.28 -4.51
N ILE A 67 9.97 -4.41 -5.22
CA ILE A 67 10.05 -5.74 -4.61
C ILE A 67 11.43 -5.97 -3.97
N ALA A 68 12.50 -5.68 -4.70
CA ALA A 68 13.87 -5.88 -4.20
C ALA A 68 14.16 -5.01 -2.97
N PHE A 69 13.71 -3.76 -2.96
CA PHE A 69 13.90 -2.85 -1.84
C PHE A 69 13.11 -3.28 -0.60
N HIS A 70 11.84 -3.65 -0.78
CA HIS A 70 11.03 -4.26 0.28
C HIS A 70 11.69 -5.51 0.84
N GLN A 71 12.13 -6.44 -0.03
CA GLN A 71 12.76 -7.67 0.41
C GLN A 71 14.06 -7.43 1.17
N TRP A 72 14.84 -6.43 0.75
CA TRP A 72 16.04 -5.99 1.44
C TRP A 72 15.74 -5.43 2.84
N ALA A 73 14.68 -4.62 2.97
CA ALA A 73 14.27 -4.05 4.25
C ALA A 73 13.86 -5.15 5.26
N ASP A 74 12.96 -6.04 4.87
CA ASP A 74 12.51 -7.18 5.68
C ASP A 74 13.67 -8.13 6.04
N PHE A 75 14.52 -8.44 5.06
CA PHE A 75 15.74 -9.22 5.28
C PHE A 75 16.63 -8.56 6.34
N SER A 76 16.82 -7.24 6.26
CA SER A 76 17.67 -6.49 7.17
C SER A 76 17.13 -6.53 8.61
N TRP A 77 15.81 -6.45 8.80
CA TRP A 77 15.23 -6.59 10.14
C TRP A 77 15.39 -8.00 10.72
N ALA A 78 15.32 -9.05 9.90
CA ALA A 78 15.62 -10.41 10.35
C ALA A 78 17.10 -10.56 10.76
N MET A 79 18.01 -9.93 10.02
CA MET A 79 19.45 -9.87 10.35
C MET A 79 19.71 -9.13 11.66
N VAL A 80 18.97 -8.05 11.95
CA VAL A 80 19.07 -7.38 13.25
C VAL A 80 18.53 -8.27 14.36
N PHE A 81 17.35 -8.86 14.18
CA PHE A 81 16.71 -9.67 15.22
C PHE A 81 17.51 -10.93 15.59
N PHE A 82 18.00 -11.68 14.61
CA PHE A 82 18.69 -12.95 14.85
C PHE A 82 20.21 -12.87 14.72
N GLY A 83 20.75 -11.94 13.95
CA GLY A 83 22.19 -11.71 13.85
C GLY A 83 22.69 -10.83 14.99
N LEU A 84 22.30 -9.55 14.99
CA LEU A 84 22.77 -8.58 15.98
C LEU A 84 22.29 -8.92 17.41
N PHE A 85 21.00 -9.23 17.55
CA PHE A 85 20.40 -9.62 18.84
C PHE A 85 20.45 -11.12 19.09
N GLY A 86 21.16 -11.89 18.25
CA GLY A 86 21.21 -13.34 18.28
C GLY A 86 21.58 -13.94 19.64
N ARG A 87 22.42 -13.27 20.43
CA ARG A 87 22.79 -13.74 21.78
C ARG A 87 21.60 -13.87 22.74
N TRP A 88 20.49 -13.18 22.46
CA TRP A 88 19.27 -13.22 23.25
C TRP A 88 18.11 -13.91 22.53
N THR A 89 18.12 -13.91 21.20
CA THR A 89 16.97 -14.37 20.40
C THR A 89 17.17 -15.77 19.81
N ALA A 90 18.41 -16.19 19.54
CA ALA A 90 18.68 -17.38 18.73
C ALA A 90 18.34 -18.72 19.38
N ASP A 91 18.34 -18.77 20.72
CA ASP A 91 18.06 -19.98 21.51
C ASP A 91 16.67 -20.00 22.14
N LEU A 92 15.83 -19.02 21.79
CA LEU A 92 14.45 -18.97 22.24
C LEU A 92 13.62 -20.09 21.59
N ARG A 93 12.58 -20.51 22.31
CA ARG A 93 11.58 -21.43 21.75
C ARG A 93 10.79 -20.74 20.64
N PRO A 94 10.33 -21.47 19.60
CA PRO A 94 9.61 -20.89 18.46
C PRO A 94 8.40 -20.02 18.85
N TRP A 95 7.63 -20.44 19.86
CA TRP A 95 6.48 -19.67 20.33
C TRP A 95 6.91 -18.36 21.04
N THR A 96 7.99 -18.41 21.81
CA THR A 96 8.58 -17.19 22.41
C THR A 96 9.10 -16.25 21.33
N ILE A 97 9.72 -16.79 20.27
CA ILE A 97 10.13 -16.01 19.09
C ILE A 97 8.90 -15.32 18.48
N PHE A 98 7.80 -16.04 18.22
CA PHE A 98 6.58 -15.47 17.66
C PHE A 98 6.06 -14.30 18.49
N LEU A 99 5.93 -14.49 19.81
CA LEU A 99 5.42 -13.46 20.71
C LEU A 99 6.30 -12.20 20.75
N LEU A 100 7.62 -12.35 20.63
CA LEU A 100 8.55 -11.21 20.54
C LEU A 100 8.61 -10.59 19.14
N ALA A 101 8.35 -11.39 18.10
CA ALA A 101 8.36 -10.96 16.71
C ALA A 101 7.21 -9.98 16.41
N MET A 102 6.06 -10.08 17.09
CA MET A 102 4.94 -9.15 16.87
C MET A 102 5.26 -7.71 17.33
N PRO A 103 5.71 -7.45 18.59
CA PRO A 103 6.21 -6.12 18.96
C PRO A 103 7.40 -5.66 18.11
N TRP A 104 8.25 -6.59 17.66
CA TRP A 104 9.35 -6.28 16.75
C TRP A 104 8.87 -5.79 15.38
N ALA A 105 7.81 -6.38 14.83
CA ALA A 105 7.17 -5.90 13.61
C ALA A 105 6.61 -4.49 13.77
N VAL A 106 5.99 -4.18 14.92
CA VAL A 106 5.55 -2.80 15.23
C VAL A 106 6.75 -1.86 15.23
N LEU A 107 7.83 -2.20 15.95
CA LEU A 107 9.02 -1.37 16.06
C LEU A 107 9.70 -1.12 14.71
N SER A 108 9.92 -2.17 13.93
CA SER A 108 10.57 -2.08 12.61
C SER A 108 9.71 -1.28 11.62
N SER A 109 8.41 -1.57 11.55
CA SER A 109 7.48 -0.83 10.70
C SER A 109 7.39 0.65 11.09
N ALA A 110 7.28 0.95 12.40
CA ALA A 110 7.28 2.32 12.89
C ALA A 110 8.61 3.03 12.58
N SER A 111 9.74 2.34 12.74
CA SER A 111 11.06 2.90 12.41
C SER A 111 11.13 3.30 10.94
N GLU A 112 10.63 2.46 10.04
CA GLU A 112 10.57 2.79 8.61
C GLU A 112 9.63 3.96 8.31
N TRP A 113 8.39 3.86 8.78
CA TRP A 113 7.32 4.76 8.39
C TRP A 113 7.46 6.16 9.00
N PHE A 114 7.94 6.29 10.23
CA PHE A 114 8.10 7.58 10.91
C PHE A 114 9.50 8.19 10.76
N VAL A 115 10.52 7.38 10.49
CA VAL A 115 11.92 7.83 10.54
C VAL A 115 12.68 7.50 9.27
N LEU A 116 12.89 6.23 8.94
CA LEU A 116 13.88 5.86 7.93
C LEU A 116 13.49 6.36 6.54
N VAL A 117 12.24 6.14 6.15
CA VAL A 117 11.73 6.48 4.81
C VAL A 117 11.51 7.99 4.65
N PRO A 118 10.72 8.68 5.49
CA PRO A 118 10.46 10.11 5.29
C PRO A 118 11.61 11.03 5.72
N LEU A 119 12.53 10.56 6.57
CA LEU A 119 13.66 11.33 7.11
C LEU A 119 14.99 10.65 6.72
N PHE A 120 15.88 10.38 7.66
CA PHE A 120 17.18 9.77 7.37
C PHE A 120 17.05 8.24 7.26
N PRO A 121 17.58 7.56 6.22
CA PRO A 121 18.49 8.08 5.20
C PRO A 121 17.85 8.37 3.82
N PHE A 122 16.54 8.23 3.66
CA PHE A 122 15.91 8.28 2.32
C PHE A 122 15.30 9.64 1.94
N TRP A 123 14.83 10.41 2.91
CA TRP A 123 14.13 11.70 2.76
C TRP A 123 13.02 11.63 1.71
N GLN A 124 12.24 10.55 1.76
CA GLN A 124 11.16 10.29 0.83
C GLN A 124 9.80 10.32 1.55
N PRO A 125 9.20 11.51 1.76
CA PRO A 125 7.91 11.64 2.41
C PRO A 125 6.75 11.07 1.58
N LEU A 126 6.96 10.89 0.27
CA LEU A 126 5.93 10.39 -0.66
C LEU A 126 5.35 9.06 -0.20
N PHE A 127 6.17 8.10 0.22
CA PHE A 127 5.69 6.80 0.68
C PHE A 127 4.75 6.93 1.90
N THR A 128 5.17 7.69 2.89
CA THR A 128 4.41 7.94 4.14
C THR A 128 3.10 8.68 3.88
N LEU A 129 3.09 9.62 2.92
CA LEU A 129 1.90 10.38 2.54
C LEU A 129 0.96 9.61 1.61
N GLN A 130 1.48 8.71 0.76
CA GLN A 130 0.66 7.90 -0.14
C GLN A 130 0.00 6.72 0.60
N GLN A 131 0.65 6.15 1.61
CA GLN A 131 0.24 4.88 2.21
C GLN A 131 -0.08 5.04 3.71
N PRO A 132 -1.28 4.66 4.18
CA PRO A 132 -1.57 4.63 5.61
C PRO A 132 -0.66 3.61 6.34
N TYR A 133 -0.30 3.93 7.59
CA TYR A 133 0.66 3.15 8.39
C TYR A 133 0.32 1.65 8.50
N TRP A 134 -0.97 1.32 8.58
CA TRP A 134 -1.40 -0.07 8.76
C TRP A 134 -0.96 -0.99 7.61
N ILE A 135 -0.74 -0.46 6.39
CA ILE A 135 -0.27 -1.25 5.25
C ILE A 135 1.14 -1.76 5.53
N GLY A 136 2.07 -0.86 5.85
CA GLY A 136 3.44 -1.24 6.24
C GLY A 136 3.45 -2.16 7.45
N LEU A 137 2.59 -1.92 8.44
CA LEU A 137 2.50 -2.77 9.62
C LEU A 137 2.09 -4.21 9.26
N LEU A 138 1.10 -4.40 8.39
CA LEU A 138 0.67 -5.73 7.95
C LEU A 138 1.79 -6.50 7.21
N VAL A 139 2.59 -5.79 6.42
CA VAL A 139 3.75 -6.36 5.71
C VAL A 139 4.77 -6.88 6.73
N HIS A 140 5.17 -6.05 7.69
CA HIS A 140 6.13 -6.44 8.73
C HIS A 140 5.59 -7.57 9.61
N MET A 141 4.30 -7.54 9.97
CA MET A 141 3.66 -8.63 10.73
C MET A 141 3.68 -9.95 9.97
N SER A 142 3.42 -9.91 8.65
CA SER A 142 3.48 -11.09 7.78
C SER A 142 4.90 -11.68 7.71
N SER A 143 5.92 -10.82 7.61
CA SER A 143 7.33 -11.24 7.63
C SER A 143 7.72 -11.83 8.98
N ALA A 144 7.45 -11.11 10.07
CA ALA A 144 7.75 -11.50 11.44
C ALA A 144 7.03 -12.79 11.86
N ALA A 145 5.84 -13.08 11.30
CA ALA A 145 5.14 -14.33 11.52
C ALA A 145 5.97 -15.55 11.08
N MET A 146 6.94 -15.41 10.17
CA MET A 146 7.82 -16.50 9.75
C MET A 146 9.05 -16.69 10.66
N TYR A 147 9.29 -15.80 11.62
CA TYR A 147 10.47 -15.88 12.49
C TYR A 147 10.59 -17.17 13.33
N PRO A 148 9.49 -17.84 13.76
CA PRO A 148 9.58 -19.15 14.43
C PRO A 148 10.31 -20.24 13.63
N LEU A 149 10.42 -20.08 12.29
CA LEU A 149 11.20 -20.97 11.44
C LEU A 149 12.69 -20.97 11.77
N PHE A 150 13.21 -19.94 12.45
CA PHE A 150 14.61 -19.87 12.87
C PHE A 150 15.06 -21.12 13.64
N ALA A 151 14.20 -21.64 14.52
CA ALA A 151 14.49 -22.82 15.33
C ALA A 151 14.80 -24.08 14.49
N TRP A 152 14.28 -24.13 13.26
CA TRP A 152 14.54 -25.18 12.28
C TRP A 152 15.64 -24.79 11.28
N ILE A 153 15.56 -23.61 10.66
CA ILE A 153 16.46 -23.14 9.59
C ILE A 153 17.92 -23.02 10.06
N ARG A 154 18.15 -22.77 11.37
CA ARG A 154 19.50 -22.70 11.95
C ARG A 154 20.30 -23.99 11.86
N TRP A 155 19.70 -25.12 11.48
CA TRP A 155 20.39 -26.39 11.30
C TRP A 155 20.70 -26.63 9.83
N PRO A 156 21.89 -27.14 9.48
CA PRO A 156 22.15 -27.67 8.15
C PRO A 156 21.10 -28.70 7.72
N LEU A 157 20.83 -28.79 6.41
CA LEU A 157 19.79 -29.67 5.88
C LEU A 157 20.01 -31.13 6.35
N GLY A 158 18.95 -31.78 6.84
CA GLY A 158 18.99 -33.15 7.35
C GLY A 158 19.63 -33.32 8.74
N THR A 159 20.18 -32.27 9.34
CA THR A 159 20.90 -32.35 10.64
C THR A 159 20.08 -31.84 11.83
N ALA A 160 18.89 -31.27 11.58
CA ALA A 160 18.05 -30.71 12.62
C ALA A 160 17.63 -31.79 13.64
N PRO A 161 17.73 -31.52 14.96
CA PRO A 161 17.39 -32.49 15.99
C PRO A 161 15.88 -32.82 15.98
N GLN A 162 15.54 -34.04 16.39
CA GLN A 162 14.16 -34.46 16.61
C GLN A 162 13.60 -33.88 17.92
N SER A 163 13.49 -32.55 17.97
CA SER A 163 12.97 -31.82 19.12
C SER A 163 11.53 -31.34 18.89
N ALA A 164 10.82 -31.05 19.98
CA ALA A 164 9.48 -30.44 19.90
C ALA A 164 9.52 -29.08 19.19
N ASP A 165 10.57 -28.29 19.40
CA ASP A 165 10.73 -26.97 18.79
C ASP A 165 10.92 -27.04 17.27
N VAL A 166 11.77 -27.95 16.77
CA VAL A 166 11.95 -28.16 15.33
C VAL A 166 10.66 -28.70 14.70
N ARG A 167 9.94 -29.60 15.38
CA ARG A 167 8.64 -30.10 14.91
C ARG A 167 7.61 -28.98 14.82
N PHE A 168 7.53 -28.13 15.84
CA PHE A 168 6.66 -26.95 15.84
C PHE A 168 7.00 -26.04 14.65
N ALA A 169 8.26 -25.67 14.47
CA ALA A 169 8.69 -24.78 13.38
C ALA A 169 8.35 -25.34 12.00
N LYS A 170 8.50 -26.66 11.78
CA LYS A 170 8.09 -27.30 10.53
C LYS A 170 6.57 -27.23 10.29
N ILE A 171 5.77 -27.52 11.31
CA ILE A 171 4.30 -27.41 11.23
C ILE A 171 3.90 -25.96 10.96
N TRP A 172 4.52 -25.01 11.64
CA TRP A 172 4.31 -23.58 11.44
C TRP A 172 4.62 -23.16 9.99
N GLY A 173 5.75 -23.62 9.45
CA GLY A 173 6.14 -23.38 8.06
C GLY A 173 5.15 -23.99 7.06
N ALA A 174 4.64 -25.19 7.33
CA ALA A 174 3.56 -25.78 6.55
C ALA A 174 2.29 -24.90 6.61
N GLY A 175 1.97 -24.34 7.77
CA GLY A 175 0.90 -23.34 7.93
C GLY A 175 1.11 -22.11 7.04
N GLY A 176 2.33 -21.58 6.97
CA GLY A 176 2.68 -20.50 6.03
C GLY A 176 2.42 -20.86 4.57
N LEU A 177 2.80 -22.07 4.13
CA LEU A 177 2.49 -22.55 2.78
C LEU A 177 0.99 -22.67 2.53
N VAL A 178 0.21 -23.11 3.53
CA VAL A 178 -1.25 -23.12 3.46
C VAL A 178 -1.81 -21.70 3.31
N VAL A 179 -1.27 -20.71 4.03
CA VAL A 179 -1.67 -19.30 3.86
C VAL A 179 -1.43 -18.85 2.42
N ILE A 180 -0.24 -19.09 1.85
CA ILE A 180 0.05 -18.77 0.44
C ILE A 180 -0.96 -19.45 -0.51
N ALA A 181 -1.22 -20.75 -0.31
CA ALA A 181 -2.16 -21.49 -1.13
C ALA A 181 -3.59 -20.94 -1.03
N VAL A 182 -4.04 -20.54 0.17
CA VAL A 182 -5.37 -19.96 0.38
C VAL A 182 -5.47 -18.58 -0.26
N VAL A 183 -4.54 -17.66 0.02
CA VAL A 183 -4.59 -16.31 -0.57
C VAL A 183 -4.40 -16.37 -2.09
N GLY A 184 -3.57 -17.28 -2.60
CA GLY A 184 -3.40 -17.54 -4.03
C GLY A 184 -4.63 -18.16 -4.69
N GLY A 185 -5.28 -19.11 -4.00
CA GLY A 185 -6.54 -19.70 -4.47
C GLY A 185 -7.66 -18.67 -4.53
N VAL A 186 -7.77 -17.82 -3.50
CA VAL A 186 -8.70 -16.67 -3.50
C VAL A 186 -8.32 -15.71 -4.63
N ALA A 187 -7.03 -15.36 -4.79
CA ALA A 187 -6.47 -14.53 -5.86
C ALA A 187 -6.98 -14.98 -7.24
N LEU A 188 -6.70 -16.24 -7.55
CA LEU A 188 -7.09 -16.91 -8.79
C LEU A 188 -8.60 -16.97 -8.97
N SER A 189 -9.35 -17.37 -7.93
CA SER A 189 -10.81 -17.49 -7.99
C SER A 189 -11.49 -16.16 -8.39
N SER A 190 -11.06 -15.03 -7.82
CA SER A 190 -11.59 -13.72 -8.24
C SER A 190 -11.19 -13.33 -9.66
N SER A 191 -9.99 -13.71 -10.13
CA SER A 191 -9.58 -13.44 -11.52
C SER A 191 -10.44 -14.21 -12.53
N LEU A 192 -11.06 -15.30 -12.10
CA LEU A 192 -12.03 -16.09 -12.87
C LEU A 192 -13.48 -15.63 -12.69
N GLY A 193 -13.72 -14.49 -12.03
CA GLY A 193 -15.06 -13.95 -11.77
C GLY A 193 -15.78 -14.54 -10.56
N HIS A 194 -15.13 -15.37 -9.77
CA HIS A 194 -15.68 -15.96 -8.54
C HIS A 194 -15.13 -15.24 -7.30
N GLY A 195 -15.30 -13.92 -7.25
CA GLY A 195 -14.89 -13.11 -6.10
C GLY A 195 -15.67 -13.44 -4.83
N LEU A 196 -15.10 -13.09 -3.67
CA LEU A 196 -15.83 -13.16 -2.40
C LEU A 196 -17.07 -12.24 -2.46
N PRO A 197 -18.24 -12.71 -2.00
CA PRO A 197 -19.49 -11.96 -2.10
C PRO A 197 -19.41 -10.65 -1.30
N TRP A 198 -20.29 -9.70 -1.63
CA TRP A 198 -20.49 -8.47 -0.85
C TRP A 198 -21.00 -8.78 0.57
N LEU A 199 -20.48 -8.06 1.57
CA LEU A 199 -20.71 -8.29 3.00
C LEU A 199 -21.19 -7.03 3.75
N GLY A 200 -21.60 -5.98 3.05
CA GLY A 200 -22.10 -4.74 3.67
C GLY A 200 -23.54 -4.84 4.18
N GLU A 201 -24.00 -3.77 4.83
CA GLU A 201 -25.39 -3.58 5.26
C GLU A 201 -26.13 -2.51 4.43
N ASP A 202 -25.40 -1.67 3.70
CA ASP A 202 -25.94 -0.56 2.91
C ASP A 202 -25.45 -0.62 1.46
N ARG A 203 -26.18 -1.39 0.64
CA ARG A 203 -25.80 -1.66 -0.75
C ARG A 203 -25.89 -0.41 -1.63
N GLU A 204 -26.89 0.43 -1.40
CA GLU A 204 -27.11 1.64 -2.20
C GLU A 204 -26.02 2.67 -1.94
N ALA A 205 -25.60 2.85 -0.68
CA ALA A 205 -24.46 3.70 -0.35
C ALA A 205 -23.15 3.22 -1.03
N ASP A 206 -22.87 1.91 -0.99
CA ASP A 206 -21.69 1.34 -1.63
C ASP A 206 -21.72 1.52 -3.15
N GLN A 207 -22.87 1.26 -3.78
CA GLN A 207 -23.05 1.45 -5.21
C GLN A 207 -22.88 2.93 -5.60
N THR A 208 -23.41 3.85 -4.79
CA THR A 208 -23.28 5.29 -5.01
C THR A 208 -21.83 5.72 -4.91
N TYR A 209 -21.13 5.34 -3.84
CA TYR A 209 -19.72 5.67 -3.65
C TYR A 209 -18.83 5.14 -4.77
N MET A 210 -18.99 3.88 -5.17
CA MET A 210 -18.19 3.29 -6.26
C MET A 210 -18.41 4.01 -7.59
N ARG A 211 -19.67 4.29 -7.96
CA ARG A 211 -20.01 5.04 -9.19
C ARG A 211 -19.45 6.46 -9.16
N HIS A 212 -19.67 7.16 -8.05
CA HIS A 212 -19.25 8.54 -7.87
C HIS A 212 -17.74 8.67 -7.88
N MET A 213 -17.04 7.86 -7.07
CA MET A 213 -15.59 7.90 -7.00
C MET A 213 -14.94 7.48 -8.31
N THR A 214 -15.49 6.49 -9.04
CA THR A 214 -14.97 6.13 -10.37
C THR A 214 -15.10 7.29 -11.37
N THR A 215 -16.26 7.97 -11.36
CA THR A 215 -16.50 9.14 -12.22
C THR A 215 -15.59 10.31 -11.86
N HIS A 216 -15.38 10.53 -10.55
CA HIS A 216 -14.51 11.56 -10.01
C HIS A 216 -13.04 11.28 -10.36
N HIS A 217 -12.57 10.05 -10.17
CA HIS A 217 -11.25 9.60 -10.62
C HIS A 217 -11.05 9.76 -12.12
N ALA A 218 -12.04 9.49 -12.95
CA ALA A 218 -11.92 9.69 -14.40
C ALA A 218 -11.58 11.15 -14.76
N GLN A 219 -12.18 12.13 -14.08
CA GLN A 219 -11.83 13.55 -14.26
C GLN A 219 -10.45 13.89 -13.66
N GLY A 220 -10.12 13.33 -12.49
CA GLY A 220 -8.80 13.48 -11.88
C GLY A 220 -7.66 12.97 -12.77
N ILE A 221 -7.83 11.79 -13.38
CA ILE A 221 -6.93 11.20 -14.37
C ILE A 221 -6.76 12.12 -15.58
N GLU A 222 -7.85 12.69 -16.10
CA GLU A 222 -7.78 13.65 -17.22
C GLU A 222 -6.97 14.88 -16.84
N LEU A 223 -7.23 15.46 -15.67
CA LEU A 223 -6.52 16.65 -15.18
C LEU A 223 -5.03 16.37 -14.92
N ALA A 224 -4.71 15.25 -14.28
CA ALA A 224 -3.35 14.81 -14.04
C ALA A 224 -2.61 14.51 -15.35
N GLY A 225 -3.29 13.91 -16.34
CA GLY A 225 -2.75 13.71 -17.69
C GLY A 225 -2.34 15.00 -18.39
N ILE A 226 -3.09 16.09 -18.18
CA ILE A 226 -2.70 17.42 -18.67
C ILE A 226 -1.40 17.88 -17.98
N ALA A 227 -1.26 17.67 -16.66
CA ALA A 227 -0.07 18.06 -15.91
C ALA A 227 1.18 17.26 -16.28
N ILE A 228 1.06 15.97 -16.60
CA ILE A 228 2.19 15.18 -17.11
C ILE A 228 2.85 15.86 -18.32
N VAL A 229 2.06 16.51 -19.18
CA VAL A 229 2.55 17.17 -20.40
C VAL A 229 2.97 18.62 -20.15
N ARG A 230 2.23 19.36 -19.32
CA ARG A 230 2.36 20.83 -19.21
C ARG A 230 3.11 21.33 -17.99
N ALA A 231 3.20 20.54 -16.91
CA ALA A 231 3.81 20.99 -15.66
C ALA A 231 5.28 21.38 -15.87
N GLN A 232 5.68 22.52 -15.32
CA GLN A 232 7.07 23.00 -15.38
C GLN A 232 7.91 22.37 -14.27
N ASP A 233 7.33 22.22 -13.07
CA ASP A 233 7.93 21.48 -11.97
C ASP A 233 7.95 19.97 -12.26
N SER A 234 9.16 19.39 -12.27
CA SER A 234 9.37 17.96 -12.47
C SER A 234 8.77 17.10 -11.36
N HIS A 235 8.76 17.60 -10.12
CA HIS A 235 8.15 16.89 -9.00
C HIS A 235 6.63 16.84 -9.17
N LEU A 236 6.01 17.97 -9.55
CA LEU A 236 4.58 18.03 -9.84
C LEU A 236 4.20 17.12 -11.03
N ARG A 237 5.05 17.04 -12.04
CA ARG A 237 4.88 16.11 -13.18
C ARG A 237 4.93 14.64 -12.75
N ALA A 238 5.87 14.28 -11.89
CA ALA A 238 5.98 12.93 -11.34
C ALA A 238 4.78 12.60 -10.45
N LEU A 239 4.37 13.52 -9.58
CA LEU A 239 3.19 13.37 -8.74
C LEU A 239 1.91 13.19 -9.58
N ALA A 240 1.74 13.96 -10.67
CA ALA A 240 0.63 13.77 -11.60
C ALA A 240 0.66 12.39 -12.27
N ALA A 241 1.83 11.86 -12.61
CA ALA A 241 1.96 10.49 -13.12
C ALA A 241 1.56 9.45 -12.06
N LEU A 242 1.91 9.65 -10.79
CA LEU A 242 1.47 8.80 -9.70
C LEU A 242 -0.06 8.83 -9.54
N MET A 243 -0.68 10.02 -9.54
CA MET A 243 -2.14 10.18 -9.43
C MET A 243 -2.88 9.45 -10.56
N VAL A 244 -2.37 9.50 -11.79
CA VAL A 244 -2.94 8.72 -12.91
C VAL A 244 -2.85 7.22 -12.63
N ALA A 245 -1.69 6.74 -12.17
CA ALA A 245 -1.47 5.33 -11.90
C ALA A 245 -2.37 4.80 -10.77
N SER A 246 -2.45 5.53 -9.65
CA SER A 246 -3.25 5.15 -8.49
C SER A 246 -4.73 5.13 -8.81
N GLN A 247 -5.28 6.23 -9.35
CA GLN A 247 -6.70 6.33 -9.65
C GLN A 247 -7.14 5.34 -10.74
N HIS A 248 -6.28 5.03 -11.72
CA HIS A 248 -6.56 3.93 -12.64
C HIS A 248 -6.59 2.56 -11.95
N GLY A 249 -5.67 2.30 -11.01
CA GLY A 249 -5.66 1.08 -10.21
C GLY A 249 -6.90 0.93 -9.34
N GLU A 250 -7.31 2.02 -8.69
CA GLU A 250 -8.51 2.09 -7.86
C GLU A 250 -9.78 1.85 -8.70
N ASN A 251 -9.89 2.49 -9.87
CA ASN A 251 -11.00 2.24 -10.80
C ASN A 251 -11.08 0.77 -11.25
N ARG A 252 -9.95 0.12 -11.55
CA ARG A 252 -9.95 -1.32 -11.88
C ARG A 252 -10.46 -2.19 -10.74
N ILE A 253 -10.16 -1.82 -9.50
CA ILE A 253 -10.66 -2.54 -8.31
C ILE A 253 -12.17 -2.30 -8.16
N PHE A 254 -12.64 -1.06 -8.32
CA PHE A 254 -14.07 -0.76 -8.30
C PHE A 254 -14.83 -1.55 -9.37
N ASP A 255 -14.33 -1.58 -10.62
CA ASP A 255 -14.95 -2.35 -11.70
C ASP A 255 -15.01 -3.85 -11.38
N GLY A 256 -13.90 -4.41 -10.89
CA GLY A 256 -13.81 -5.83 -10.54
C GLY A 256 -14.75 -6.20 -9.39
N TRP A 257 -14.81 -5.37 -8.35
CA TRP A 257 -15.74 -5.55 -7.24
C TRP A 257 -17.19 -5.35 -7.67
N TRP A 258 -17.50 -4.34 -8.46
CA TRP A 258 -18.84 -4.07 -8.96
C TRP A 258 -19.37 -5.27 -9.74
N GLN A 259 -18.59 -5.76 -10.70
CA GLN A 259 -18.95 -6.93 -11.50
C GLN A 259 -19.12 -8.17 -10.62
N GLY A 260 -18.21 -8.41 -9.68
CA GLY A 260 -18.25 -9.58 -8.80
C GLY A 260 -19.38 -9.55 -7.75
N TRP A 261 -19.75 -8.36 -7.27
CA TRP A 261 -20.73 -8.20 -6.20
C TRP A 261 -22.16 -8.01 -6.73
N PHE A 262 -22.30 -7.33 -7.86
CA PHE A 262 -23.61 -6.89 -8.36
C PHE A 262 -23.99 -7.50 -9.70
N GLY A 263 -23.04 -8.10 -10.44
CA GLY A 263 -23.32 -8.88 -11.65
C GLY A 263 -23.81 -8.05 -12.83
N THR A 264 -23.61 -6.74 -12.81
CA THR A 264 -24.00 -5.80 -13.86
C THR A 264 -22.83 -4.92 -14.26
N ALA A 265 -22.93 -4.22 -15.39
CA ALA A 265 -22.01 -3.11 -15.68
C ALA A 265 -22.30 -1.94 -14.73
N MET A 266 -21.26 -1.22 -14.32
CA MET A 266 -21.41 -0.02 -13.50
C MET A 266 -22.05 1.11 -14.32
N PRO A 267 -23.22 1.64 -13.92
CA PRO A 267 -23.87 2.72 -14.66
C PRO A 267 -23.09 4.03 -14.53
N ASP A 268 -22.98 4.77 -15.63
CA ASP A 268 -22.45 6.13 -15.62
C ASP A 268 -23.24 7.03 -14.67
N CYS A 269 -22.57 8.01 -14.05
CA CYS A 269 -23.26 9.07 -13.33
C CYS A 269 -23.91 10.06 -14.30
N THR A 270 -25.12 10.48 -13.98
CA THR A 270 -25.89 11.53 -14.65
C THR A 270 -25.21 12.90 -14.52
N ALA A 271 -25.68 13.88 -15.28
CA ALA A 271 -25.17 15.25 -15.17
C ALA A 271 -25.49 15.89 -13.81
N GLU A 272 -26.63 15.54 -13.20
CA GLU A 272 -27.04 16.00 -11.88
C GLU A 272 -26.13 15.40 -10.79
N GLU A 273 -25.94 14.07 -10.80
CA GLU A 273 -25.00 13.40 -9.87
C GLU A 273 -23.60 14.03 -9.95
N ARG A 274 -23.08 14.33 -11.15
CA ARG A 274 -21.78 14.99 -11.32
C ARG A 274 -21.74 16.42 -10.79
N ALA A 275 -22.82 17.17 -10.92
CA ALA A 275 -22.90 18.55 -10.44
C ALA A 275 -22.92 18.61 -8.90
N ASP A 276 -23.49 17.60 -8.26
CA ASP A 276 -23.58 17.48 -6.81
C ASP A 276 -22.32 16.86 -6.16
N MET A 277 -21.44 16.23 -6.95
CA MET A 277 -20.19 15.66 -6.44
C MET A 277 -19.25 16.78 -5.93
N PRO A 278 -18.79 16.72 -4.67
CA PRO A 278 -17.89 17.72 -4.14
C PRO A 278 -16.56 17.71 -4.90
N GLY A 279 -16.03 18.90 -5.20
CA GLY A 279 -14.76 19.07 -5.90
C GLY A 279 -14.77 18.70 -7.39
N PHE A 280 -15.90 18.22 -7.94
CA PHE A 280 -16.00 17.93 -9.36
C PHE A 280 -15.91 19.22 -10.18
N LEU A 281 -15.00 19.26 -11.13
CA LEU A 281 -14.66 20.45 -11.90
C LEU A 281 -15.69 20.70 -13.01
N THR A 282 -16.06 21.96 -13.17
CA THR A 282 -16.88 22.41 -14.28
C THR A 282 -16.11 22.33 -15.61
N PRO A 283 -16.81 22.28 -16.76
CA PRO A 283 -16.16 22.36 -18.07
C PRO A 283 -15.26 23.60 -18.24
N GLY A 284 -15.64 24.72 -17.63
CA GLY A 284 -14.83 25.95 -17.64
C GLY A 284 -13.51 25.81 -16.89
N GLN A 285 -13.50 25.13 -15.75
CA GLN A 285 -12.28 24.84 -14.98
C GLN A 285 -11.38 23.84 -15.72
N MET A 286 -11.95 22.81 -16.34
CA MET A 286 -11.17 21.90 -17.19
C MET A 286 -10.56 22.63 -18.40
N GLN A 287 -11.30 23.55 -19.01
CA GLN A 287 -10.77 24.41 -20.07
C GLN A 287 -9.66 25.32 -19.55
N GLN A 288 -9.81 25.89 -18.35
CA GLN A 288 -8.77 26.70 -17.70
C GLN A 288 -7.46 25.92 -17.56
N ALA A 289 -7.50 24.67 -17.07
CA ALA A 289 -6.31 23.81 -16.97
C ALA A 289 -5.65 23.57 -18.34
N ARG A 290 -6.45 23.41 -19.40
CA ARG A 290 -5.94 23.16 -20.76
C ARG A 290 -5.28 24.38 -21.38
N SER A 291 -5.83 25.58 -21.15
CA SER A 291 -5.43 26.80 -21.85
C SER A 291 -4.68 27.82 -21.00
N SER A 292 -4.42 27.55 -19.72
CA SER A 292 -3.64 28.48 -18.88
C SER A 292 -2.25 28.71 -19.48
N PRO A 293 -1.72 29.95 -19.40
CA PRO A 293 -0.33 30.24 -19.79
C PRO A 293 0.65 29.29 -19.09
N SER A 294 1.74 28.91 -19.76
CA SER A 294 2.68 27.89 -19.25
C SER A 294 3.34 28.29 -17.92
N ASP A 295 3.58 29.58 -17.70
CA ASP A 295 4.14 30.15 -16.47
C ASP A 295 3.14 30.16 -15.29
N GLN A 296 1.86 29.97 -15.57
CA GLN A 296 0.78 29.92 -14.58
C GLN A 296 0.21 28.50 -14.39
N PHE A 297 0.60 27.55 -15.25
CA PHE A 297 -0.01 26.23 -15.31
C PHE A 297 0.10 25.47 -13.99
N ASP A 298 1.28 25.40 -13.38
CA ASP A 298 1.50 24.63 -12.14
C ASP A 298 0.61 25.13 -11.01
N ALA A 299 0.46 26.46 -10.86
CA ALA A 299 -0.41 27.05 -9.85
C ALA A 299 -1.89 26.74 -10.11
N VAL A 300 -2.33 26.81 -11.37
CA VAL A 300 -3.70 26.44 -11.77
C VAL A 300 -3.96 24.96 -11.50
N PHE A 301 -3.02 24.09 -11.85
CA PHE A 301 -3.15 22.65 -11.59
C PHE A 301 -3.25 22.36 -10.09
N VAL A 302 -2.33 22.90 -9.28
CA VAL A 302 -2.35 22.71 -7.82
C VAL A 302 -3.66 23.21 -7.22
N GLN A 303 -4.16 24.37 -7.65
CA GLN A 303 -5.44 24.90 -7.19
C GLN A 303 -6.61 23.94 -7.51
N LEU A 304 -6.72 23.52 -8.77
CA LEU A 304 -7.83 22.70 -9.24
C LEU A 304 -7.77 21.28 -8.67
N MET A 305 -6.60 20.64 -8.67
CA MET A 305 -6.42 19.30 -8.15
C MET A 305 -6.58 19.26 -6.62
N THR A 306 -6.19 20.33 -5.91
CA THR A 306 -6.46 20.43 -4.45
C THR A 306 -7.96 20.45 -4.16
N ALA A 307 -8.73 21.26 -4.89
CA ALA A 307 -10.18 21.30 -4.73
C ALA A 307 -10.84 19.96 -5.10
N HIS A 308 -10.35 19.33 -6.17
CA HIS A 308 -10.80 18.01 -6.61
C HIS A 308 -10.54 16.96 -5.53
N HIS A 309 -9.29 16.81 -5.05
CA HIS A 309 -8.93 15.87 -3.99
C HIS A 309 -9.68 16.12 -2.69
N ALA A 310 -9.90 17.38 -2.29
CA ALA A 310 -10.70 17.69 -1.09
C ALA A 310 -12.13 17.11 -1.20
N GLY A 311 -12.71 17.12 -2.40
CA GLY A 311 -14.00 16.49 -2.68
C GLY A 311 -13.97 14.97 -2.57
N ALA A 312 -12.97 14.31 -3.14
CA ALA A 312 -12.79 12.87 -3.02
C ALA A 312 -12.52 12.44 -1.57
N VAL A 313 -11.73 13.20 -0.81
CA VAL A 313 -11.52 12.99 0.63
C VAL A 313 -12.86 13.04 1.38
N ASN A 314 -13.75 13.98 1.05
CA ASN A 314 -15.07 14.06 1.66
C ASN A 314 -15.93 12.82 1.35
N MET A 315 -16.00 12.40 0.09
CA MET A 315 -16.75 11.19 -0.30
C MET A 315 -16.19 9.92 0.35
N ALA A 316 -14.87 9.78 0.41
CA ALA A 316 -14.19 8.64 0.99
C ALA A 316 -14.40 8.56 2.52
N ASP A 317 -14.44 9.71 3.20
CA ASP A 317 -14.77 9.77 4.63
C ASP A 317 -16.21 9.34 4.94
N GLN A 318 -17.18 9.75 4.10
CA GLN A 318 -18.56 9.28 4.22
C GLN A 318 -18.65 7.76 4.07
N ALA A 319 -17.96 7.19 3.08
CA ALA A 319 -17.92 5.74 2.87
C ALA A 319 -17.24 5.00 4.03
N TRP A 320 -16.14 5.55 4.59
CA TRP A 320 -15.46 5.01 5.75
C TRP A 320 -16.35 4.96 7.00
N HIS A 321 -17.17 5.98 7.23
CA HIS A 321 -18.10 6.06 8.35
C HIS A 321 -19.43 5.31 8.11
N GLY A 322 -19.71 4.92 6.88
CA GLY A 322 -20.90 4.17 6.51
C GLY A 322 -20.93 2.71 7.01
N ARG A 323 -22.01 2.01 6.69
CA ARG A 323 -22.24 0.58 7.01
C ARG A 323 -22.03 -0.33 5.78
N GLY A 324 -21.16 0.11 4.88
CA GLY A 324 -20.80 -0.59 3.65
C GLY A 324 -19.96 -1.84 3.84
N ASP A 325 -19.58 -2.46 2.72
CA ASP A 325 -18.66 -3.60 2.70
C ASP A 325 -17.33 -3.23 3.37
N PRO A 326 -16.81 -4.06 4.31
CA PRO A 326 -15.56 -3.77 5.01
C PRO A 326 -14.36 -3.53 4.08
N ARG A 327 -14.31 -4.17 2.91
CA ARG A 327 -13.23 -3.97 1.93
C ARG A 327 -13.33 -2.61 1.26
N LEU A 328 -14.55 -2.18 0.92
CA LEU A 328 -14.79 -0.86 0.35
C LEU A 328 -14.46 0.24 1.35
N LYS A 329 -14.79 0.03 2.63
CA LYS A 329 -14.41 0.92 3.73
C LYS A 329 -12.89 1.05 3.85
N LEU A 330 -12.14 -0.06 3.85
CA LEU A 330 -10.68 -0.03 3.90
C LEU A 330 -10.08 0.73 2.71
N MET A 331 -10.63 0.54 1.51
CA MET A 331 -10.23 1.29 0.32
C MET A 331 -10.52 2.78 0.47
N ALA A 332 -11.71 3.15 0.96
CA ALA A 332 -12.07 4.55 1.19
C ALA A 332 -11.13 5.23 2.21
N HIS A 333 -10.78 4.54 3.31
CA HIS A 333 -9.77 5.03 4.24
C HIS A 333 -8.40 5.23 3.55
N ALA A 334 -8.00 4.32 2.66
CA ALA A 334 -6.75 4.45 1.91
C ALA A 334 -6.77 5.64 0.95
N ILE A 335 -7.82 5.77 0.12
CA ILE A 335 -8.03 6.91 -0.80
C ILE A 335 -7.99 8.24 -0.06
N ARG A 336 -8.67 8.31 1.09
CA ARG A 336 -8.69 9.50 1.94
C ARG A 336 -7.28 9.89 2.40
N HIS A 337 -6.52 8.95 2.95
CA HIS A 337 -5.15 9.19 3.40
C HIS A 337 -4.25 9.62 2.24
N GLU A 338 -4.35 8.90 1.13
CA GLU A 338 -3.60 9.10 -0.11
C GLU A 338 -3.83 10.51 -0.66
N GLN A 339 -5.07 10.91 -0.89
CA GLN A 339 -5.38 12.20 -1.49
C GLN A 339 -5.14 13.39 -0.56
N GLN A 340 -5.27 13.23 0.76
CA GLN A 340 -4.77 14.22 1.71
C GLN A 340 -3.24 14.34 1.65
N GLY A 341 -2.54 13.23 1.40
CA GLY A 341 -1.09 13.20 1.18
C GLY A 341 -0.68 13.91 -0.11
N GLU A 342 -1.40 13.66 -1.20
CA GLU A 342 -1.17 14.30 -2.51
C GLU A 342 -1.39 15.82 -2.45
N ILE A 343 -2.41 16.29 -1.74
CA ILE A 343 -2.59 17.73 -1.44
C ILE A 343 -1.36 18.28 -0.72
N ALA A 344 -0.86 17.58 0.30
CA ALA A 344 0.30 18.02 1.05
C ALA A 344 1.57 18.07 0.18
N LEU A 345 1.78 17.06 -0.69
CA LEU A 345 2.91 17.00 -1.62
C LEU A 345 2.85 18.12 -2.66
N MET A 346 1.67 18.41 -3.23
CA MET A 346 1.48 19.56 -4.14
C MET A 346 1.82 20.90 -3.49
N HIS A 347 1.66 21.01 -2.17
CA HIS A 347 2.05 22.18 -1.38
C HIS A 347 3.46 22.08 -0.77
N GLY A 348 4.27 21.09 -1.17
CA GLY A 348 5.68 20.98 -0.81
C GLY A 348 5.94 20.42 0.60
N ALA A 349 4.99 19.69 1.19
CA ALA A 349 5.19 19.06 2.49
C ALA A 349 6.36 18.07 2.44
N SER A 350 7.29 18.20 3.40
CA SER A 350 8.48 17.36 3.48
C SER A 350 8.97 17.20 4.92
N GLY A 351 9.91 16.26 5.13
CA GLY A 351 10.55 16.03 6.42
C GLY A 351 9.55 15.78 7.56
N LEU A 352 9.80 16.38 8.72
CA LEU A 352 8.94 16.23 9.90
C LEU A 352 7.51 16.76 9.68
N ALA A 353 7.34 17.78 8.84
CA ALA A 353 6.01 18.31 8.53
C ALA A 353 5.17 17.30 7.75
N ALA A 354 5.79 16.59 6.80
CA ALA A 354 5.14 15.49 6.08
C ALA A 354 4.77 14.33 7.01
N VAL A 355 5.66 13.93 7.92
CA VAL A 355 5.36 12.88 8.91
C VAL A 355 4.18 13.29 9.80
N ALA A 356 4.20 14.53 10.31
CA ALA A 356 3.10 15.04 11.13
C ALA A 356 1.78 15.12 10.35
N GLN A 357 1.83 15.48 9.07
CA GLN A 357 0.64 15.48 8.21
C GLN A 357 0.11 14.06 8.00
N ALA A 358 0.97 13.09 7.68
CA ALA A 358 0.55 11.71 7.49
C ALA A 358 -0.06 11.09 8.76
N VAL A 359 0.47 11.43 9.94
CA VAL A 359 -0.13 11.04 11.23
C VAL A 359 -1.52 11.63 11.41
N ARG A 360 -1.70 12.92 11.06
CA ARG A 360 -3.01 13.57 11.11
C ARG A 360 -4.00 12.91 10.14
N ASN A 361 -3.57 12.64 8.90
CA ASN A 361 -4.41 11.98 7.88
C ASN A 361 -4.90 10.61 8.34
N MET A 362 -4.05 9.85 9.03
CA MET A 362 -4.40 8.55 9.59
C MET A 362 -5.39 8.63 10.76
N MET A 363 -5.22 9.58 11.67
CA MET A 363 -5.91 9.57 12.96
C MET A 363 -7.16 10.45 13.02
N ALA A 364 -7.26 11.43 12.15
CA ALA A 364 -8.21 12.51 12.35
C ALA A 364 -9.36 12.46 11.36
N ASP A 365 -10.57 12.80 11.82
CA ASP A 365 -11.76 13.14 11.04
C ASP A 365 -11.63 14.55 10.41
N ASN A 366 -10.44 14.89 9.90
CA ASN A 366 -10.11 16.23 9.40
C ASN A 366 -10.68 16.49 8.00
N VAL A 367 -11.95 16.16 7.80
CA VAL A 367 -12.72 16.62 6.64
C VAL A 367 -13.36 17.94 7.01
N ASN A 368 -12.54 18.99 7.12
CA ASN A 368 -13.00 20.38 7.21
C ASN A 368 -12.12 21.26 6.34
#